data_AF-A0A8C3GX43-F1
#
_entry.id   AF-A0A8C3GX43-F1
#
_cell.length_a   1.000
_cell.length_b   1.000
_cell.length_c   1.000
_cell.angle_alpha   90.00
_cell.angle_beta   90.00
_cell.angle_gamma   90.00
#
_symmetry.space_group_name_H-M   'P 1'
#
loop_
_entity.id
_entity.type
_entity.pdbx_description
1 polymer ?
#
loop_
_entity_poly.entity_id
_entity_poly.type
_entity_poly.pdbx_seq_one_letter_code
_entity_poly.pdbx_strand_id
1 'polypeptide(L)'
;AKRSRQEKVKDKPTPRRRPLMAKPVDDVYLTWLYRRPSYELEQAVGMLKNFQKLDFTYPKQFVYINVFLDMALQKKKKVDPFSSSVTLPHRFTDEVNKVLVFTENEQEAEIAREHGAAIVGGVELIKWILEDEIQADFYVAVPAIIPKLIPLRSKLKRKYPSTRRNSLGSDIPKMLQFFRECHEYAVEDEDIIKTRIARVSCVESS
;
A
#
# COMPACT_ATOMS: atom_id res chain seq x y z
N ALA A 1 -1.31 -59.45 0.88
CA ALA A 1 -1.83 -58.26 0.17
C ALA A 1 -2.86 -57.55 1.05
N LYS A 2 -2.47 -56.47 1.75
CA LYS A 2 -3.39 -55.67 2.60
C LYS A 2 -3.87 -54.48 1.78
N ARG A 3 -5.15 -54.46 1.40
CA ARG A 3 -5.80 -53.34 0.70
C ARG A 3 -5.94 -52.16 1.67
N SER A 4 -5.36 -51.02 1.31
CA SER A 4 -5.50 -49.75 2.01
C SER A 4 -6.92 -49.20 1.82
N ARG A 5 -7.57 -48.90 2.95
CA ARG A 5 -8.87 -48.22 3.01
C ARG A 5 -8.64 -46.76 2.64
N GLN A 6 -9.06 -46.34 1.45
CA GLN A 6 -9.11 -44.92 1.10
C GLN A 6 -10.24 -44.26 1.92
N GLU A 7 -9.85 -43.41 2.86
CA GLU A 7 -10.75 -42.49 3.54
C GLU A 7 -11.30 -41.49 2.52
N LYS A 8 -12.57 -41.67 2.14
CA LYS A 8 -13.31 -40.63 1.41
C LYS A 8 -13.60 -39.49 2.38
N VAL A 9 -12.89 -38.37 2.22
CA VAL A 9 -13.26 -37.09 2.82
C VAL A 9 -14.68 -36.77 2.33
N LYS A 10 -15.65 -36.83 3.24
CA LYS A 10 -17.03 -36.40 2.96
C LYS A 10 -17.03 -34.88 2.86
N ASP A 11 -17.07 -34.35 1.64
CA ASP A 11 -17.45 -32.95 1.41
C ASP A 11 -18.87 -32.76 1.98
N LYS A 12 -18.97 -31.96 3.04
CA LYS A 12 -20.28 -31.54 3.56
C LYS A 12 -20.92 -30.64 2.49
N PRO A 13 -22.16 -30.91 2.04
CA PRO A 13 -22.82 -30.02 1.10
C PRO A 13 -22.96 -28.65 1.77
N THR A 14 -22.38 -27.62 1.14
CA THR A 14 -22.57 -26.24 1.57
C THR A 14 -24.07 -25.95 1.61
N PRO A 15 -24.58 -25.28 2.67
CA PRO A 15 -26.00 -24.94 2.74
C PRO A 15 -26.35 -24.16 1.47
N ARG A 16 -27.38 -24.62 0.75
CA ARG A 16 -27.87 -24.00 -0.49
C ARG A 16 -28.32 -22.58 -0.20
N ARG A 17 -27.41 -21.60 -0.26
CA ARG A 17 -27.76 -20.18 -0.23
C ARG A 17 -28.62 -19.95 -1.47
N ARG A 18 -29.82 -19.41 -1.28
CA ARG A 18 -30.69 -19.02 -2.40
C ARG A 18 -29.89 -18.10 -3.32
N PRO A 19 -29.98 -18.27 -4.65
CA PRO A 19 -29.27 -17.40 -5.58
C PRO A 19 -29.75 -15.96 -5.39
N LEU A 20 -28.81 -15.02 -5.34
CA LEU A 20 -29.11 -13.59 -5.22
C LEU A 20 -29.90 -13.12 -6.45
N MET A 21 -30.96 -12.36 -6.22
CA MET A 21 -31.80 -11.78 -7.27
C MET A 21 -31.05 -10.65 -8.00
N ALA A 22 -31.40 -10.40 -9.27
CA ALA A 22 -30.67 -9.44 -10.11
C ALA A 22 -31.04 -7.98 -9.84
N LYS A 23 -32.34 -7.64 -9.90
CA LYS A 23 -32.84 -6.27 -9.63
C LYS A 23 -34.04 -6.33 -8.68
N PRO A 24 -34.14 -5.38 -7.74
CA PRO A 24 -35.32 -5.25 -6.88
C PRO A 24 -36.54 -4.83 -7.71
N VAL A 25 -37.70 -5.37 -7.35
CA VAL A 25 -38.99 -5.05 -7.97
C VAL A 25 -39.68 -3.95 -7.17
N ASP A 26 -39.57 -4.02 -5.85
CA ASP A 26 -40.18 -3.08 -4.92
C ASP A 26 -39.25 -1.90 -4.60
N ASP A 27 -39.84 -0.77 -4.22
CA ASP A 27 -39.11 0.44 -3.79
C ASP A 27 -38.31 0.22 -2.50
N VAL A 28 -38.80 -0.66 -1.62
CA VAL A 28 -38.15 -1.03 -0.37
C VAL A 28 -37.78 -2.50 -0.42
N TYR A 29 -36.47 -2.78 -0.38
CA TYR A 29 -35.94 -4.12 -0.50
C TYR A 29 -34.72 -4.34 0.38
N LEU A 30 -34.47 -5.59 0.76
CA LEU A 30 -33.31 -5.98 1.56
C LEU A 30 -32.10 -6.16 0.63
N THR A 31 -31.14 -5.23 0.70
CA THR A 31 -29.95 -5.19 -0.17
C THR A 31 -29.13 -6.48 -0.17
N TRP A 32 -29.09 -7.25 0.92
CA TRP A 32 -28.36 -8.53 0.99
C TRP A 32 -29.00 -9.67 0.18
N LEU A 33 -30.26 -9.54 -0.26
CA LEU A 33 -30.94 -10.54 -1.10
C LEU A 33 -30.65 -10.36 -2.60
N TYR A 34 -30.04 -9.24 -2.97
CA TYR A 34 -29.76 -8.86 -4.35
C TYR A 34 -28.26 -8.85 -4.62
N ARG A 35 -27.90 -9.05 -5.89
CA ARG A 35 -26.52 -8.85 -6.33
C ARG A 35 -26.17 -7.37 -6.19
N ARG A 36 -25.01 -7.07 -5.60
CA ARG A 36 -24.51 -5.70 -5.54
C ARG A 36 -24.30 -5.19 -6.96
N PRO A 37 -24.80 -3.99 -7.31
CA PRO A 37 -24.53 -3.42 -8.62
C PRO A 37 -23.03 -3.15 -8.77
N SER A 38 -22.49 -3.46 -9.94
CA SER A 38 -21.17 -3.04 -10.38
C SER A 38 -21.33 -1.82 -11.28
N TYR A 39 -20.57 -0.78 -10.99
CA TYR A 39 -20.57 0.47 -11.77
C TYR A 39 -19.28 0.58 -12.56
N GLU A 40 -19.36 1.23 -13.71
CA GLU A 40 -18.18 1.69 -14.43
C GLU A 40 -17.50 2.82 -13.64
N LEU A 41 -16.18 3.01 -13.86
CA LEU A 41 -15.37 3.96 -13.11
C LEU A 41 -15.96 5.38 -13.15
N GLU A 42 -16.30 5.87 -14.33
CA GLU A 42 -16.84 7.22 -14.52
C GLU A 42 -18.16 7.42 -13.77
N GLN A 43 -19.05 6.43 -13.87
CA GLN A 43 -20.33 6.45 -13.17
C GLN A 43 -20.12 6.43 -11.65
N ALA A 44 -19.23 5.57 -11.15
CA ALA A 44 -18.92 5.48 -9.73
C ALA A 44 -18.37 6.81 -9.19
N VAL A 45 -17.48 7.46 -9.93
CA VAL A 45 -16.94 8.79 -9.58
C VAL A 45 -18.04 9.85 -9.55
N GLY A 46 -18.93 9.86 -10.55
CA GLY A 46 -20.08 10.76 -10.57
C GLY A 46 -21.01 10.57 -9.37
N MET A 47 -21.27 9.31 -8.99
CA MET A 47 -22.06 8.99 -7.80
C MET A 47 -21.38 9.47 -6.51
N LEU A 48 -20.07 9.26 -6.36
CA LEU A 48 -19.32 9.74 -5.18
C LEU A 48 -19.40 11.26 -5.02
N LYS A 49 -19.29 12.03 -6.12
CA LYS A 49 -19.46 13.49 -6.10
C LYS A 49 -20.87 13.91 -5.70
N ASN A 50 -21.88 13.20 -6.21
CA ASN A 50 -23.27 13.48 -5.87
C ASN A 50 -23.58 13.17 -4.41
N PHE A 51 -23.11 12.04 -3.88
CA PHE A 51 -23.24 11.70 -2.47
C PHE A 51 -22.57 12.74 -1.58
N GLN A 52 -21.37 13.19 -1.93
CA GLN A 52 -20.68 14.23 -1.17
C GLN A 52 -21.49 15.54 -1.09
N LYS A 53 -22.22 15.92 -2.15
CA LYS A 53 -23.14 17.07 -2.15
C LYS A 53 -24.41 16.83 -1.32
N LEU A 54 -25.02 15.65 -1.47
CA LEU A 54 -26.25 15.28 -0.77
C LEU A 54 -26.04 15.11 0.74
N ASP A 55 -24.90 14.56 1.13
CA ASP A 55 -24.52 14.29 2.52
C ASP A 55 -23.85 15.50 3.18
N PHE A 56 -23.75 16.65 2.48
CA PHE A 56 -23.09 17.88 2.95
C PHE A 56 -21.69 17.63 3.55
N THR A 57 -20.95 16.68 2.97
CA THR A 57 -19.65 16.25 3.48
C THR A 57 -18.52 17.15 2.98
N TYR A 58 -17.40 17.15 3.71
CA TYR A 58 -16.23 17.97 3.40
C TYR A 58 -15.69 17.76 1.97
N PRO A 59 -15.49 18.84 1.17
CA PRO A 59 -15.16 18.74 -0.26
C PRO A 59 -13.78 18.16 -0.59
N LYS A 60 -12.83 18.20 0.33
CA LYS A 60 -11.49 17.61 0.12
C LYS A 60 -11.37 16.22 0.78
N GLN A 61 -12.47 15.50 0.92
CA GLN A 61 -12.47 14.13 1.45
C GLN A 61 -11.64 13.19 0.57
N PHE A 62 -10.92 12.26 1.22
CA PHE A 62 -10.18 11.22 0.52
C PHE A 62 -11.09 10.12 -0.02
N VAL A 63 -10.82 9.70 -1.24
CA VAL A 63 -11.41 8.53 -1.88
C VAL A 63 -10.51 7.32 -1.60
N TYR A 64 -11.13 6.25 -1.13
CA TYR A 64 -10.47 4.98 -0.85
C TYR A 64 -10.78 3.97 -1.93
N ILE A 65 -9.78 3.15 -2.27
CA ILE A 65 -9.96 1.93 -3.04
C ILE A 65 -9.73 0.73 -2.12
N ASN A 66 -10.62 -0.25 -2.24
CA ASN A 66 -10.49 -1.54 -1.57
C ASN A 66 -10.26 -2.60 -2.64
N VAL A 67 -9.08 -3.21 -2.64
CA VAL A 67 -8.72 -4.30 -3.55
C VAL A 67 -8.64 -5.58 -2.74
N PHE A 68 -9.46 -6.56 -3.12
CA PHE A 68 -9.42 -7.90 -2.55
C PHE A 68 -8.51 -8.77 -3.42
N LEU A 69 -7.48 -9.34 -2.80
CA LEU A 69 -6.47 -10.16 -3.47
C LEU A 69 -6.78 -11.64 -3.25
N ASP A 70 -6.75 -12.43 -4.31
CA ASP A 70 -6.72 -13.88 -4.15
C ASP A 70 -5.28 -14.33 -3.83
N MET A 71 -4.98 -14.48 -2.55
CA MET A 71 -3.66 -14.86 -2.03
C MET A 71 -3.47 -16.40 -1.97
N ALA A 72 -4.41 -17.19 -2.53
CA ALA A 72 -4.33 -18.63 -2.55
C ALA A 72 -3.41 -19.14 -3.68
N LEU A 73 -2.26 -19.72 -3.33
CA LEU A 73 -1.42 -20.44 -4.29
C LEU A 73 -1.86 -21.90 -4.43
N GLN A 74 -1.68 -22.46 -5.64
CA GLN A 74 -1.95 -23.87 -6.00
C GLN A 74 -1.21 -24.91 -5.12
N LYS A 75 -0.17 -24.50 -4.38
CA LYS A 75 0.53 -25.29 -3.38
C LYS A 75 0.28 -24.62 -2.03
N LYS A 76 0.13 -25.39 -0.94
CA LYS A 76 -0.21 -25.01 0.46
C LYS A 76 0.52 -23.80 1.12
N LYS A 77 1.30 -23.00 0.38
CA LYS A 77 1.94 -21.77 0.84
C LYS A 77 0.97 -20.61 0.59
N LYS A 78 0.55 -19.91 1.64
CA LYS A 78 -0.10 -18.60 1.50
C LYS A 78 0.97 -17.55 1.14
N VAL A 79 0.60 -16.53 0.37
CA VAL A 79 1.46 -15.35 0.18
C VAL A 79 1.47 -14.56 1.48
N ASP A 80 2.66 -14.21 1.98
CA ASP A 80 2.78 -13.35 3.16
C ASP A 80 2.29 -11.92 2.83
N PRO A 81 1.59 -11.24 3.75
CA PRO A 81 1.20 -9.85 3.57
C PRO A 81 2.43 -8.97 3.30
N PHE A 82 2.37 -8.20 2.21
CA PHE A 82 3.47 -7.34 1.78
C PHE A 82 3.06 -5.86 1.79
N SER A 83 4.06 -4.98 1.82
CA SER A 83 3.89 -3.56 1.51
C SER A 83 4.75 -3.19 0.32
N SER A 84 4.23 -2.30 -0.52
CA SER A 84 4.89 -1.84 -1.73
C SER A 84 4.53 -0.37 -1.97
N SER A 85 5.29 0.26 -2.85
CA SER A 85 5.16 1.67 -3.18
C SER A 85 4.88 1.82 -4.67
N VAL A 86 3.97 2.73 -5.02
CA VAL A 86 3.60 3.04 -6.40
C VAL A 86 3.54 4.55 -6.60
N THR A 87 3.98 5.05 -7.76
CA THR A 87 3.78 6.44 -8.12
C THR A 87 2.42 6.59 -8.79
N LEU A 88 1.60 7.51 -8.27
CA LEU A 88 0.33 7.85 -8.90
C LEU A 88 0.54 8.93 -9.95
N PRO A 89 -0.23 8.92 -11.06
CA PRO A 89 -0.09 9.93 -12.12
C PRO A 89 -0.41 11.35 -11.64
N HIS A 90 -1.30 11.47 -10.64
CA HIS A 90 -1.69 12.73 -10.05
C HIS A 90 -1.48 12.69 -8.54
N ARG A 91 -0.85 13.74 -8.01
CA ARG A 91 -0.72 13.93 -6.57
C ARG A 91 -2.05 14.42 -6.00
N PHE A 92 -2.47 13.81 -4.89
CA PHE A 92 -3.70 14.18 -4.20
C PHE A 92 -3.44 14.73 -2.78
N THR A 93 -2.18 14.73 -2.34
CA THR A 93 -1.73 15.27 -1.05
C THR A 93 -0.63 16.27 -1.31
N ASP A 94 -0.66 17.38 -0.57
CA ASP A 94 0.32 18.47 -0.67
C ASP A 94 1.62 18.15 0.12
N GLU A 95 1.55 17.13 0.98
CA GLU A 95 2.65 16.62 1.78
C GLU A 95 3.63 15.84 0.88
N VAL A 96 4.89 16.26 0.88
CA VAL A 96 5.98 15.50 0.29
C VAL A 96 6.53 14.53 1.32
N ASN A 97 6.80 13.30 0.89
CA ASN A 97 7.36 12.28 1.76
C ASN A 97 8.74 12.70 2.26
N LYS A 98 8.97 12.55 3.57
CA LYS A 98 10.27 12.79 4.17
C LYS A 98 11.18 11.59 3.90
N VAL A 99 12.18 11.77 3.06
CA VAL A 99 13.14 10.73 2.71
C VAL A 99 14.45 10.97 3.44
N LEU A 100 14.92 9.96 4.17
CA LEU A 100 16.22 9.94 4.84
C LEU A 100 17.18 9.05 4.04
N VAL A 101 18.36 9.57 3.75
CA VAL A 101 19.39 8.87 2.97
C VAL A 101 20.59 8.52 3.85
N PHE A 102 20.96 7.25 3.84
CA PHE A 102 22.17 6.74 4.48
C PHE A 102 23.33 6.63 3.48
N THR A 103 24.36 7.44 3.69
CA THR A 103 25.60 7.47 2.88
C THR A 103 26.82 7.66 3.77
N GLU A 104 27.97 7.13 3.35
CA GLU A 104 29.28 7.40 3.97
C GLU A 104 30.13 8.36 3.12
N ASN A 105 29.87 8.41 1.82
CA ASN A 105 30.57 9.27 0.89
C ASN A 105 29.99 10.69 0.93
N GLU A 106 30.85 11.68 1.10
CA GLU A 106 30.44 13.10 1.11
C GLU A 106 29.85 13.55 -0.24
N GLN A 107 30.37 13.03 -1.35
CA GLN A 107 29.86 13.34 -2.70
C GLN A 107 28.41 12.86 -2.88
N GLU A 108 28.12 11.63 -2.46
CA GLU A 108 26.76 11.08 -2.49
C GLU A 108 25.83 11.83 -1.55
N ALA A 109 26.37 12.31 -0.41
CA ALA A 109 25.62 13.09 0.53
C ALA A 109 25.21 14.46 -0.04
N GLU A 110 26.10 15.13 -0.77
CA GLU A 110 25.80 16.41 -1.42
C GLU A 110 24.72 16.23 -2.51
N ILE A 111 24.89 15.22 -3.37
CA ILE A 111 23.89 14.86 -4.39
C ILE A 111 22.53 14.59 -3.75
N ALA A 112 22.48 13.87 -2.63
CA ALA A 112 21.24 13.60 -1.92
C ALA A 112 20.55 14.88 -1.42
N ARG A 113 21.31 15.86 -0.90
CA ARG A 113 20.77 17.15 -0.43
C ARG A 113 20.25 17.99 -1.58
N GLU A 114 21.01 18.08 -2.68
CA GLU A 114 20.60 18.81 -3.88
C GLU A 114 19.27 18.28 -4.47
N HIS A 115 19.08 16.96 -4.42
CA HIS A 115 17.85 16.31 -4.89
C HIS A 115 16.69 16.32 -3.87
N GLY A 116 16.84 17.00 -2.74
CA GLY A 116 15.77 17.25 -1.77
C GLY A 116 15.55 16.13 -0.75
N ALA A 117 16.59 15.37 -0.39
CA ALA A 117 16.55 14.53 0.80
C ALA A 117 16.33 15.38 2.05
N ALA A 118 15.42 14.96 2.93
CA ALA A 118 15.11 15.71 4.15
C ALA A 118 16.27 15.65 5.16
N ILE A 119 16.89 14.47 5.27
CA ILE A 119 18.01 14.21 6.19
C ILE A 119 18.99 13.29 5.46
N VAL A 120 20.28 13.62 5.55
CA VAL A 120 21.36 12.84 4.95
C VAL A 120 22.43 12.62 6.01
N GLY A 121 22.88 11.39 6.18
CA GLY A 121 23.96 11.09 7.12
C GLY A 121 24.36 9.63 7.14
N GLY A 122 25.41 9.34 7.89
CA GLY A 122 25.97 8.00 8.01
C GLY A 122 25.51 7.27 9.27
N VAL A 123 26.47 6.68 9.97
CA VAL A 123 26.25 5.92 11.20
C VAL A 123 25.78 6.76 12.39
N GLU A 124 25.96 8.07 12.34
CA GLU A 124 25.57 9.00 13.40
C GLU A 124 24.05 9.00 13.62
N LEU A 125 23.29 8.95 12.52
CA LEU A 125 21.83 8.93 12.53
C LEU A 125 21.25 7.66 13.17
N ILE A 126 22.03 6.57 13.29
CA ILE A 126 21.57 5.32 13.87
C ILE A 126 21.12 5.53 15.33
N LYS A 127 21.87 6.31 16.11
CA LYS A 127 21.55 6.56 17.52
C LYS A 127 20.25 7.35 17.66
N TRP A 128 20.13 8.45 16.92
CA TRP A 128 18.94 9.31 16.94
C TRP A 128 17.66 8.58 16.46
N ILE A 129 17.78 7.65 15.51
CA ILE A 129 16.64 6.83 15.07
C ILE A 129 16.28 5.76 16.12
N LEU A 130 17.25 5.22 16.86
CA LEU A 130 16.97 4.28 17.95
C LEU A 130 16.28 4.96 19.13
N GLU A 131 16.67 6.21 19.41
CA GLU A 131 16.11 7.08 20.46
C GLU A 131 14.80 7.78 20.04
N ASP A 132 14.31 7.53 18.82
CA ASP A 132 13.09 8.13 18.24
C ASP A 132 13.13 9.67 18.10
N GLU A 133 14.32 10.29 18.13
CA GLU A 133 14.47 11.74 17.88
C GLU A 133 14.20 12.10 16.41
N ILE A 134 14.56 11.19 15.49
CA ILE A 134 14.41 11.39 14.05
C ILE A 134 13.51 10.30 13.46
N GLN A 135 12.45 10.74 12.78
CA GLN A 135 11.56 9.89 12.02
C GLN A 135 11.41 10.36 10.58
N ALA A 136 11.54 9.42 9.65
CA ALA A 136 11.32 9.64 8.23
C ALA A 136 10.25 8.67 7.71
N ASP A 137 9.64 9.02 6.58
CA ASP A 137 8.64 8.16 5.95
C ASP A 137 9.33 7.00 5.24
N PHE A 138 10.38 7.32 4.47
CA PHE A 138 11.19 6.37 3.72
C PHE A 138 12.68 6.49 4.06
N TYR A 139 13.34 5.33 4.10
CA TYR A 139 14.76 5.21 4.35
C TYR A 139 15.43 4.62 3.10
N VAL A 140 16.38 5.35 2.54
CA VAL A 140 17.17 4.95 1.37
C VAL A 140 18.62 4.76 1.83
N ALA A 141 19.31 3.76 1.30
CA ALA A 141 20.69 3.50 1.67
C ALA A 141 21.55 3.08 0.48
N VAL A 142 22.81 3.49 0.49
CA VAL A 142 23.82 2.99 -0.43
C VAL A 142 24.31 1.62 0.05
N PRO A 143 24.60 0.64 -0.84
CA PRO A 143 25.01 -0.70 -0.44
C PRO A 143 26.16 -0.76 0.57
N ALA A 144 27.10 0.19 0.52
CA ALA A 144 28.29 0.22 1.37
C ALA A 144 27.99 0.36 2.88
N ILE A 145 26.95 1.11 3.25
CA ILE A 145 26.63 1.41 4.66
C ILE A 145 25.73 0.34 5.31
N ILE A 146 25.09 -0.53 4.51
CA ILE A 146 24.15 -1.56 4.97
C ILE A 146 24.68 -2.43 6.12
N PRO A 147 25.95 -2.91 6.12
CA PRO A 147 26.47 -3.71 7.22
C PRO A 147 26.46 -2.99 8.57
N LYS A 148 26.58 -1.65 8.56
CA LYS A 148 26.56 -0.83 9.79
C LYS A 148 25.13 -0.52 10.26
N LEU A 149 24.13 -0.63 9.38
CA LEU A 149 22.72 -0.36 9.67
C LEU A 149 21.95 -1.56 10.24
N ILE A 150 22.59 -2.73 10.40
CA ILE A 150 21.97 -3.94 10.96
C ILE A 150 21.20 -3.70 12.27
N PRO A 151 21.68 -2.87 13.23
CA PRO A 151 20.94 -2.59 14.47
C PRO A 151 19.54 -2.00 14.24
N LEU A 152 19.35 -1.23 13.15
CA LEU A 152 18.07 -0.62 12.81
C LEU A 152 17.04 -1.60 12.26
N ARG A 153 17.44 -2.82 11.90
CA ARG A 153 16.55 -3.82 11.30
C ARG A 153 15.35 -4.16 12.19
N SER A 154 15.58 -4.24 13.50
CA SER A 154 14.51 -4.51 14.48
C SER A 154 13.53 -3.35 14.63
N LYS A 155 14.04 -2.11 14.58
CA LYS A 155 13.25 -0.89 14.75
C LYS A 155 12.44 -0.56 13.49
N LEU A 156 13.10 -0.52 12.34
CA LEU A 156 12.46 -0.15 11.08
C LEU A 156 11.59 -1.27 10.51
N LYS A 157 11.86 -2.55 10.80
CA LYS A 157 11.11 -3.72 10.31
C LYS A 157 10.82 -3.63 8.81
N ARG A 158 9.57 -3.32 8.46
CA ARG A 158 9.07 -3.15 7.09
C ARG A 158 9.55 -1.88 6.42
N LYS A 159 10.22 -0.93 7.07
CA LYS A 159 10.81 0.28 6.46
C LYS A 159 12.32 0.17 6.21
N TYR A 160 12.93 -0.95 6.57
CA TYR A 160 14.36 -1.17 6.41
C TYR A 160 14.80 -1.18 4.93
N PRO A 161 15.84 -0.41 4.53
CA PRO A 161 16.30 -0.35 3.14
C PRO A 161 16.56 -1.75 2.53
N SER A 162 15.98 -2.00 1.37
CA SER A 162 16.06 -3.32 0.72
C SER A 162 16.02 -3.22 -0.78
N THR A 163 16.80 -4.06 -1.47
CA THR A 163 16.83 -4.11 -2.95
C THR A 163 15.45 -4.43 -3.53
N ARG A 164 14.65 -5.26 -2.86
CA ARG A 164 13.29 -5.63 -3.32
C ARG A 164 12.33 -4.44 -3.42
N ARG A 165 12.58 -3.38 -2.65
CA ARG A 165 11.76 -2.17 -2.63
C ARG A 165 12.43 -0.98 -3.31
N ASN A 166 13.52 -1.22 -4.03
CA ASN A 166 14.29 -0.16 -4.70
C ASN A 166 14.77 0.96 -3.76
N SER A 167 14.91 0.68 -2.46
CA SER A 167 15.45 1.61 -1.43
C SER A 167 16.95 1.40 -1.18
N LEU A 168 17.56 0.46 -1.90
CA LEU A 168 18.97 0.14 -1.82
C LEU A 168 19.54 0.13 -3.23
N GLY A 169 20.45 1.05 -3.51
CA GLY A 169 21.08 1.20 -4.82
C GLY A 169 22.14 2.30 -4.83
N SER A 170 22.88 2.39 -5.93
CA SER A 170 23.88 3.43 -6.15
C SER A 170 23.28 4.72 -6.74
N ASP A 171 22.15 4.60 -7.45
CA ASP A 171 21.48 5.72 -8.12
C ASP A 171 20.57 6.50 -7.16
N ILE A 172 21.16 7.29 -6.27
CA ILE A 172 20.42 8.10 -5.27
C ILE A 172 19.38 9.04 -5.90
N PRO A 173 19.68 9.80 -6.98
CA PRO A 173 18.72 10.75 -7.54
C PRO A 173 17.41 10.11 -8.02
N LYS A 174 17.52 8.96 -8.70
CA LYS A 174 16.36 8.21 -9.21
C LYS A 174 15.51 7.67 -8.06
N MET A 175 16.14 7.14 -7.02
CA MET A 175 15.45 6.65 -5.83
C MET A 175 14.73 7.79 -5.10
N LEU A 176 15.40 8.93 -4.92
CA LEU A 176 14.81 10.11 -4.27
C LEU A 176 13.59 10.63 -5.02
N GLN A 177 13.68 10.74 -6.35
CA GLN A 177 12.56 11.17 -7.18
C GLN A 177 11.35 10.25 -7.01
N PHE A 178 11.58 8.93 -6.99
CA PHE A 178 10.51 7.97 -6.75
C PHE A 178 9.92 8.09 -5.35
N PHE A 179 10.75 8.03 -4.29
CA PHE A 179 10.25 8.01 -2.92
C PHE A 179 9.59 9.32 -2.48
N ARG A 180 9.94 10.45 -3.08
CA ARG A 180 9.31 11.74 -2.82
C ARG A 180 7.84 11.79 -3.25
N GLU A 181 7.48 11.03 -4.29
CA GLU A 181 6.13 11.00 -4.87
C GLU A 181 5.38 9.69 -4.63
N CYS A 182 6.08 8.67 -4.13
CA CYS A 182 5.49 7.35 -4.02
C CYS A 182 4.38 7.32 -2.98
N HIS A 183 3.41 6.47 -3.24
CA HIS A 183 2.31 6.14 -2.37
C HIS A 183 2.51 4.71 -1.86
N GLU A 184 2.63 4.53 -0.55
CA GLU A 184 2.75 3.20 0.05
C GLU A 184 1.36 2.57 0.22
N TYR A 185 1.25 1.30 -0.13
CA TYR A 185 0.11 0.46 0.20
C TYR A 185 0.59 -0.82 0.87
N ALA A 186 -0.24 -1.36 1.75
CA ALA A 186 0.01 -2.61 2.45
C ALA A 186 -1.23 -3.49 2.39
N VAL A 187 -0.99 -4.80 2.38
CA VAL A 187 -2.06 -5.78 2.56
C VAL A 187 -2.43 -5.83 4.05
N GLU A 188 -3.67 -5.46 4.33
CA GLU A 188 -4.36 -5.62 5.61
C GLU A 188 -5.15 -6.94 5.63
N ASP A 189 -5.45 -7.45 6.82
CA ASP A 189 -6.42 -8.55 7.02
C ASP A 189 -6.20 -9.80 6.15
N GLU A 190 -4.93 -10.12 5.85
CA GLU A 190 -4.45 -11.20 4.94
C GLU A 190 -4.68 -10.98 3.44
N ASP A 191 -5.78 -10.35 3.02
CA ASP A 191 -6.17 -10.29 1.59
C ASP A 191 -6.73 -8.94 1.08
N ILE A 192 -6.76 -7.88 1.91
CA ILE A 192 -7.36 -6.60 1.52
C ILE A 192 -6.32 -5.50 1.46
N ILE A 193 -6.23 -4.79 0.33
CA ILE A 193 -5.54 -3.50 0.28
C ILE A 193 -6.60 -2.40 0.38
N LYS A 194 -6.55 -1.62 1.46
CA LYS A 194 -7.34 -0.39 1.62
C LYS A 194 -6.40 0.80 1.51
N THR A 195 -6.56 1.63 0.48
CA THR A 195 -5.65 2.77 0.30
C THR A 195 -6.33 4.00 -0.29
N ARG A 196 -5.80 5.17 0.02
CA ARG A 196 -6.28 6.46 -0.51
C ARG A 196 -5.71 6.67 -1.91
N ILE A 197 -6.54 7.09 -2.85
CA ILE A 197 -6.13 7.27 -4.24
C ILE A 197 -6.31 8.70 -4.76
N ALA A 198 -7.26 9.45 -4.19
CA ALA A 198 -7.60 10.78 -4.65
C ALA A 198 -8.33 11.58 -3.57
N ARG A 199 -8.56 12.87 -3.82
CA ARG A 199 -9.59 13.66 -3.15
C ARG A 199 -10.79 13.79 -4.08
N VAL A 200 -12.02 13.85 -3.55
CA VAL A 200 -13.25 13.97 -4.35
C VAL A 200 -13.20 15.19 -5.28
N SER A 201 -12.57 16.28 -4.83
CA SER A 201 -12.35 17.49 -5.63
C SER A 201 -11.42 17.34 -6.84
N CYS A 202 -10.56 16.31 -6.87
CA CYS A 202 -9.51 16.15 -7.89
C CYS A 202 -9.87 15.16 -9.01
N VAL A 203 -10.99 14.43 -8.90
CA VAL A 203 -11.36 13.35 -9.84
C VAL A 203 -11.99 13.88 -11.14
N GLU A 204 -11.51 15.02 -11.64
CA GLU A 204 -12.05 15.69 -12.83
C GLU A 204 -10.95 16.13 -13.81
N SER A 205 -9.68 15.87 -13.47
CA SER A 205 -8.51 16.25 -14.27
C SER A 205 -7.89 15.03 -14.97
N SER A 206 -8.67 14.27 -15.73
CA SER A 206 -8.19 13.20 -16.61
C SER A 206 -9.08 13.07 -17.83
#